data_AF-A0A0M4DUE7-F1
#
_entry.id   AF-A0A0M4DUE7-F1
#
_cell.length_a   1.000
_cell.length_b   1.000
_cell.length_c   1.000
_cell.angle_alpha   90.00
_cell.angle_beta   90.00
_cell.angle_gamma   90.00
#
_symmetry.space_group_name_H-M   'P 1'
#
loop_
_entity.id
_entity.type
_entity.pdbx_description
1 polymer ?
#
loop_
_entity_poly.entity_id
_entity_poly.type
_entity_poly.pdbx_seq_one_letter_code
_entity_poly.pdbx_strand_id
1 'polypeptide(L)'
;MNRSWADLVQPAAQLNALYTSVPPLVSVTVRSIRLDRFGPSLTLRIDLPVFPQKPPQEWSAAGLDRLQCQLRFTAVEHLDLTGWNPPATADVGLEECGARRIRVTAHSRSFGLTFEAADTVLIGHLSAFTAGEGETDAGPHQFVAKLDAHRFDRIPGSEERTFYERI
;
A
#
# COMPACT_ATOMS: atom_id res chain seq x y z
N MET A 1 3.06 15.96 -18.61
CA MET A 1 3.46 14.54 -18.63
C MET A 1 2.89 13.93 -17.37
N ASN A 2 2.09 12.86 -17.46
CA ASN A 2 1.51 12.24 -16.26
C ASN A 2 2.62 11.46 -15.56
N ARG A 3 2.98 11.87 -14.34
CA ARG A 3 4.04 11.25 -13.55
C ARG A 3 3.53 9.91 -13.01
N SER A 4 4.36 8.86 -13.00
CA SER A 4 3.94 7.59 -12.39
C SER A 4 3.85 7.76 -10.88
N TRP A 5 2.89 7.10 -10.22
CA TRP A 5 2.82 7.09 -8.76
C TRP A 5 4.14 6.60 -8.13
N ALA A 6 4.83 5.68 -8.81
CA ALA A 6 6.13 5.14 -8.41
C ALA A 6 7.22 6.22 -8.30
N ASP A 7 7.12 7.32 -9.06
CA ASP A 7 8.09 8.41 -9.02
C ASP A 7 7.93 9.30 -7.77
N LEU A 8 6.77 9.21 -7.10
CA LEU A 8 6.47 9.91 -5.84
C LEU A 8 6.87 9.08 -4.61
N VAL A 9 7.17 7.80 -4.81
CA VAL A 9 7.42 6.84 -3.73
C VAL A 9 8.85 6.91 -3.21
N GLN A 10 8.99 6.88 -1.88
CA GLN A 10 10.26 6.82 -1.19
C GLN A 10 10.27 5.71 -0.11
N PRO A 11 11.34 4.90 -0.02
CA PRO A 11 12.48 4.84 -0.95
C PRO A 11 12.12 4.08 -2.24
N ALA A 12 12.32 4.70 -3.41
CA ALA A 12 12.01 4.08 -4.72
C ALA A 12 12.75 2.74 -4.95
N ALA A 13 13.89 2.54 -4.29
CA ALA A 13 14.66 1.30 -4.34
C ALA A 13 13.86 0.06 -3.93
N GLN A 14 12.86 0.18 -3.05
CA GLN A 14 12.03 -0.95 -2.62
C GLN A 14 11.18 -1.50 -3.77
N LEU A 15 10.54 -0.62 -4.56
CA LEU A 15 9.76 -1.04 -5.73
C LEU A 15 10.68 -1.49 -6.87
N ASN A 16 11.78 -0.76 -7.13
CA ASN A 16 12.71 -1.07 -8.22
C ASN A 16 13.45 -2.40 -8.04
N ALA A 17 13.61 -2.86 -6.79
CA ALA A 17 14.14 -4.19 -6.50
C ALA A 17 13.20 -5.32 -6.95
N LEU A 18 11.88 -5.08 -6.91
CA LEU A 18 10.84 -6.06 -7.17
C LEU A 18 10.27 -5.99 -8.60
N TYR A 19 10.22 -4.78 -9.17
CA TYR A 19 9.60 -4.53 -10.47
C TYR A 19 10.60 -4.03 -11.50
N THR A 20 10.51 -4.57 -12.72
CA THR A 20 11.16 -3.95 -13.89
C THR A 20 10.33 -2.76 -14.40
N SER A 21 9.01 -2.88 -14.27
CA SER A 21 8.05 -1.80 -14.52
C SER A 21 6.99 -1.87 -13.43
N VAL A 22 6.85 -0.81 -12.64
CA VAL A 22 5.86 -0.75 -11.57
C VAL A 22 4.46 -0.68 -12.18
N PRO A 23 3.52 -1.55 -11.79
CA PRO A 23 2.17 -1.55 -12.36
C PRO A 23 1.41 -0.28 -11.97
N PRO A 24 0.46 0.18 -12.81
CA PRO A 24 -0.50 1.20 -12.39
C PRO A 24 -1.38 0.65 -11.25
N LEU A 25 -1.87 1.52 -10.38
CA LEU A 25 -2.75 1.12 -9.27
C LEU A 25 -4.22 0.98 -9.74
N VAL A 26 -4.44 0.10 -10.73
CA VAL A 26 -5.78 -0.24 -11.24
C VAL A 26 -6.25 -1.53 -10.59
N SER A 27 -7.48 -1.54 -10.08
CA SER A 27 -8.11 -2.69 -9.40
C SER A 27 -7.29 -3.24 -8.24
N VAL A 28 -6.74 -2.35 -7.41
CA VAL A 28 -5.99 -2.73 -6.20
C VAL A 28 -6.95 -3.09 -5.08
N THR A 29 -6.55 -4.03 -4.23
CA THR A 29 -7.32 -4.38 -3.02
C THR A 29 -6.90 -3.47 -1.89
N VAL A 30 -7.75 -2.52 -1.50
CA VAL A 30 -7.56 -1.66 -0.32
C VAL A 30 -7.99 -2.44 0.92
N ARG A 31 -7.01 -2.83 1.73
CA ARG A 31 -7.18 -3.65 2.94
C ARG A 31 -7.52 -2.82 4.16
N SER A 32 -6.88 -1.66 4.31
CA SER A 32 -7.13 -0.77 5.43
C SER A 32 -6.77 0.68 5.11
N ILE A 33 -7.53 1.59 5.69
CA ILE A 33 -7.24 3.03 5.72
C ILE A 33 -6.97 3.39 7.18
N ARG A 34 -5.80 3.93 7.48
CA ARG A 34 -5.42 4.33 8.83
C ARG A 34 -5.13 5.82 8.87
N LEU A 35 -5.79 6.52 9.79
CA LEU A 35 -5.49 7.91 10.14
C LEU A 35 -4.57 7.92 11.37
N ASP A 36 -3.54 8.75 11.33
CA ASP A 36 -2.62 8.93 12.45
C ASP A 36 -3.19 9.94 13.46
N ARG A 37 -2.99 9.67 14.76
CA ARG A 37 -3.41 10.59 15.84
C ARG A 37 -2.39 11.69 16.11
N PHE A 38 -1.14 11.52 15.72
CA PHE A 38 -0.04 12.42 16.04
C PHE A 38 0.29 13.44 14.93
N GLY A 39 -0.43 13.38 13.82
CA GLY A 39 -0.28 14.35 12.74
C GLY A 39 -1.22 14.03 11.58
N PRO A 40 -1.35 14.95 10.61
CA PRO A 40 -2.19 14.74 9.43
C PRO A 40 -1.50 13.73 8.49
N SER A 41 -1.61 12.44 8.80
CA SER A 41 -1.08 11.34 8.01
C SER A 41 -2.12 10.27 7.81
N LEU A 42 -2.08 9.66 6.63
CA LEU A 42 -2.95 8.56 6.22
C LEU A 42 -2.08 7.45 5.66
N THR A 43 -2.30 6.22 6.12
CA THR A 43 -1.65 5.03 5.58
C THR A 43 -2.68 4.13 4.91
N LEU A 44 -2.49 3.87 3.62
CA LEU A 44 -3.20 2.85 2.88
C LEU A 44 -2.41 1.55 2.96
N ARG A 45 -3.10 0.44 3.23
CA ARG A 45 -2.56 -0.90 3.04
C ARG A 45 -3.24 -1.53 1.86
N ILE A 46 -2.47 -1.90 0.86
CA ILE A 46 -2.99 -2.35 -0.43
C ILE A 46 -2.29 -3.61 -0.90
N ASP A 47 -3.03 -4.45 -1.62
CA ASP A 47 -2.43 -5.49 -2.46
C ASP A 47 -2.23 -4.93 -3.87
N LEU A 48 -1.02 -5.06 -4.41
CA LEU A 48 -0.72 -4.63 -5.77
C LEU A 48 -1.37 -5.58 -6.79
N PRO A 49 -1.80 -5.05 -7.95
CA PRO A 49 -2.63 -5.81 -8.89
C PRO A 49 -1.81 -6.82 -9.70
N VAL A 50 -0.49 -6.68 -9.71
CA VAL A 50 0.44 -7.54 -10.45
C VAL A 50 1.56 -7.96 -9.51
N PHE A 51 1.79 -9.26 -9.39
CA PHE A 51 2.90 -9.79 -8.61
C PHE A 51 4.26 -9.35 -9.21
N PRO A 52 5.30 -9.09 -8.39
CA PRO A 52 6.63 -8.70 -8.85
C PRO A 52 7.21 -9.59 -9.95
N GLN A 53 7.94 -8.99 -10.91
CA GLN A 53 8.71 -9.77 -11.90
C GLN A 53 10.06 -10.24 -11.35
N LYS A 54 10.54 -9.62 -10.26
CA LYS A 54 11.76 -9.98 -9.54
C LYS A 54 11.47 -10.28 -8.07
N PRO A 55 10.61 -11.26 -7.76
CA PRO A 55 10.37 -11.63 -6.37
C PRO A 55 11.66 -12.22 -5.75
N PRO A 56 11.89 -12.04 -4.43
CA PRO A 56 12.87 -12.83 -3.70
C PRO A 56 12.71 -14.33 -3.95
N GLN A 57 13.84 -15.06 -3.98
CA GLN A 57 13.84 -16.50 -4.28
C GLN A 57 12.94 -17.30 -3.32
N GLU A 58 12.90 -16.90 -2.05
CA GLU A 58 12.07 -17.51 -1.02
C GLU A 58 10.57 -17.42 -1.35
N TRP A 59 10.12 -16.29 -1.92
CA TRP A 59 8.73 -16.08 -2.32
C TRP A 59 8.36 -16.98 -3.50
N SER A 60 9.25 -17.08 -4.49
CA SER A 60 9.05 -17.98 -5.64
C SER A 60 9.02 -19.44 -5.21
N ALA A 61 9.92 -19.85 -4.32
CA ALA A 61 9.96 -21.21 -3.80
C ALA A 61 8.71 -21.57 -2.98
N ALA A 62 8.14 -20.59 -2.27
CA ALA A 62 6.92 -20.75 -1.50
C ALA A 62 5.62 -20.61 -2.34
N GLY A 63 5.71 -20.28 -3.64
CA GLY A 63 4.55 -20.13 -4.51
C GLY A 63 3.63 -18.96 -4.14
N LEU A 64 4.20 -17.87 -3.60
CA LEU A 64 3.44 -16.67 -3.25
C LEU A 64 3.00 -15.93 -4.51
N ASP A 65 1.82 -15.32 -4.49
CA ASP A 65 1.19 -14.76 -5.70
C ASP A 65 0.57 -13.38 -5.50
N ARG A 66 0.61 -12.82 -4.29
CA ARG A 66 0.18 -11.45 -3.99
C ARG A 66 1.27 -10.68 -3.27
N LEU A 67 1.44 -9.42 -3.66
CA LEU A 67 2.28 -8.45 -2.95
C LEU A 67 1.39 -7.46 -2.23
N GLN A 68 1.60 -7.29 -0.94
CA GLN A 68 0.99 -6.25 -0.12
C GLN A 68 2.04 -5.23 0.30
N CYS A 69 1.65 -3.96 0.38
CA CYS A 69 2.47 -2.89 0.92
C CYS A 69 1.65 -1.85 1.67
N GLN A 70 2.34 -0.98 2.41
CA GLN A 70 1.77 0.22 2.96
C GLN A 70 2.26 1.46 2.20
N LEU A 71 1.34 2.35 1.85
CA LEU A 71 1.60 3.69 1.30
C LEU A 71 1.17 4.73 2.33
N ARG A 72 2.12 5.48 2.88
CA ARG A 72 1.87 6.55 3.85
C ARG A 72 1.99 7.91 3.19
N PHE A 73 0.96 8.71 3.41
CA PHE A 73 0.81 10.07 2.98
C PHE A 73 0.94 11.00 4.18
N THR A 74 1.58 12.15 3.99
CA THR A 74 1.81 13.16 5.04
C THR A 74 1.21 14.50 4.62
N ALA A 75 1.01 15.39 5.58
CA ALA A 75 0.32 16.68 5.38
C ALA A 75 -1.08 16.50 4.76
N VAL A 76 -1.82 15.47 5.22
CA VAL A 76 -3.14 15.11 4.68
C VAL A 76 -4.18 16.18 5.01
N GLU A 77 -4.90 16.64 3.98
CA GLU A 77 -5.97 17.64 4.06
C GLU A 77 -7.13 17.24 3.15
N HIS A 78 -8.30 17.88 3.33
CA HIS A 78 -9.48 17.69 2.49
C HIS A 78 -9.92 16.21 2.33
N LEU A 79 -9.83 15.43 3.42
CA LEU A 79 -10.19 14.02 3.44
C LEU A 79 -11.72 13.84 3.35
N ASP A 80 -12.15 13.06 2.37
CA ASP A 80 -13.49 12.52 2.23
C ASP A 80 -13.42 10.99 2.11
N LEU A 81 -14.26 10.28 2.86
CA LEU A 81 -14.36 8.82 2.85
C LEU A 81 -15.83 8.41 2.88
N THR A 82 -16.24 7.63 1.88
CA THR A 82 -17.61 7.13 1.72
C THR A 82 -17.63 5.64 1.42
N GLY A 83 -18.64 4.94 1.95
CA GLY A 83 -18.97 3.56 1.56
C GLY A 83 -17.89 2.50 1.85
N TRP A 84 -17.18 2.65 2.96
CA TRP A 84 -16.12 1.73 3.36
C TRP A 84 -16.65 0.36 3.83
N ASN A 85 -16.37 -0.69 3.05
CA ASN A 85 -16.58 -2.09 3.42
C ASN A 85 -15.33 -2.91 3.05
N PRO A 86 -14.37 -3.10 3.97
CA PRO A 86 -13.11 -3.76 3.67
C PRO A 86 -13.21 -5.29 3.53
N PRO A 87 -12.34 -5.89 2.69
CA PRO A 87 -11.48 -5.23 1.73
C PRO A 87 -12.28 -4.64 0.56
N ALA A 88 -11.80 -3.54 -0.02
CA ALA A 88 -12.45 -2.90 -1.17
C ALA A 88 -11.51 -2.86 -2.39
N THR A 89 -11.97 -3.34 -3.55
CA THR A 89 -11.25 -3.18 -4.81
C THR A 89 -11.51 -1.80 -5.40
N ALA A 90 -10.45 -1.06 -5.75
CA ALA A 90 -10.55 0.29 -6.30
C ALA A 90 -9.43 0.62 -7.28
N ASP A 91 -9.66 1.61 -8.12
CA ASP A 91 -8.60 2.27 -8.88
C ASP A 91 -8.07 3.43 -8.04
N VAL A 92 -6.74 3.51 -7.89
CA VAL A 92 -6.06 4.55 -7.10
C VAL A 92 -5.31 5.49 -8.03
N GLY A 93 -5.65 6.78 -7.96
CA GLY A 93 -5.04 7.85 -8.71
C GLY A 93 -4.22 8.78 -7.82
N LEU A 94 -3.08 9.24 -8.32
CA LEU A 94 -2.26 10.28 -7.69
C LEU A 94 -2.00 11.35 -8.76
N GLU A 95 -2.51 12.56 -8.54
CA GLU A 95 -2.40 13.66 -9.50
C GLU A 95 -1.83 14.92 -8.82
N GLU A 96 -0.91 15.63 -9.47
CA GLU A 96 -0.40 16.90 -8.95
C GLU A 96 -1.54 17.94 -8.88
N CYS A 97 -1.76 18.55 -7.72
CA CYS A 97 -2.83 19.53 -7.51
C CYS A 97 -2.35 20.90 -7.00
N GLY A 98 -1.03 21.08 -6.89
CA GLY A 98 -0.43 22.33 -6.44
C GLY A 98 1.08 22.21 -6.24
N ALA A 99 1.70 23.27 -5.73
CA ALA A 99 3.13 23.26 -5.43
C ALA A 99 3.43 22.22 -4.34
N ARG A 100 4.15 21.16 -4.71
CA ARG A 100 4.51 20.04 -3.83
C ARG A 100 3.32 19.30 -3.21
N ARG A 101 2.20 19.26 -3.94
CA ARG A 101 0.97 18.61 -3.48
C ARG A 101 0.42 17.66 -4.52
N ILE A 102 -0.17 16.59 -4.02
CA ILE A 102 -0.91 15.62 -4.81
C ILE A 102 -2.31 15.46 -4.25
N ARG A 103 -3.27 15.24 -5.16
CA ARG A 103 -4.58 14.70 -4.85
C ARG A 103 -4.55 13.20 -5.04
N VAL A 104 -5.01 12.48 -4.03
CA VAL A 104 -5.12 11.03 -4.04
C VAL A 104 -6.59 10.67 -4.11
N THR A 105 -6.93 9.79 -5.02
CA THR A 105 -8.28 9.25 -5.18
C THR A 105 -8.23 7.74 -5.12
N ALA A 106 -9.22 7.12 -4.48
CA ALA A 106 -9.47 5.69 -4.59
C ALA A 106 -10.98 5.50 -4.73
N HIS A 107 -11.43 5.02 -5.88
CA HIS A 107 -12.86 4.89 -6.15
C HIS A 107 -13.24 3.53 -6.71
N SER A 108 -14.41 3.08 -6.30
CA SER A 108 -15.17 1.99 -6.88
C SER A 108 -16.66 2.38 -6.87
N ARG A 109 -17.55 1.46 -7.24
CA ARG A 109 -19.00 1.72 -7.23
C ARG A 109 -19.54 2.03 -5.83
N SER A 110 -18.96 1.42 -4.79
CA SER A 110 -19.48 1.50 -3.42
C SER A 110 -18.49 2.11 -2.44
N PHE A 111 -17.27 2.44 -2.85
CA PHE A 111 -16.22 3.00 -2.00
C PHE A 111 -15.63 4.24 -2.68
N GLY A 112 -15.49 5.33 -1.91
CA GLY A 112 -14.81 6.53 -2.35
C GLY A 112 -13.90 7.05 -1.26
N LEU A 113 -12.66 7.36 -1.64
CA LEU A 113 -11.69 8.04 -0.81
C LEU A 113 -11.05 9.16 -1.63
N THR A 114 -11.00 10.35 -1.09
CA THR A 114 -10.28 11.48 -1.69
C THR A 114 -9.59 12.27 -0.61
N PHE A 115 -8.36 12.69 -0.86
CA PHE A 115 -7.64 13.63 0.00
C PHE A 115 -6.50 14.30 -0.76
N GLU A 116 -5.93 15.35 -0.17
CA GLU A 116 -4.71 15.97 -0.65
C GLU A 116 -3.55 15.71 0.32
N ALA A 117 -2.32 15.58 -0.18
CA ALA A 117 -1.14 15.28 0.61
C ALA A 117 0.11 15.95 0.03
N ALA A 118 1.24 15.85 0.73
CA ALA A 118 2.54 16.19 0.17
C ALA A 118 2.89 15.28 -1.02
N ASP A 119 3.68 15.80 -1.97
CA ASP A 119 4.14 15.09 -3.18
C ASP A 119 5.18 13.98 -2.94
N THR A 120 5.26 13.45 -1.71
CA THR A 120 6.14 12.37 -1.32
C THR A 120 5.32 11.30 -0.60
N VAL A 121 5.33 10.09 -1.13
CA VAL A 121 4.63 8.92 -0.58
C VAL A 121 5.66 7.99 0.02
N LEU A 122 5.52 7.65 1.30
CA LEU A 122 6.40 6.68 1.92
C LEU A 122 5.86 5.27 1.66
N ILE A 123 6.73 4.35 1.26
CA ILE A 123 6.38 2.93 1.13
C ILE A 123 7.08 2.11 2.21
N GLY A 124 6.37 1.14 2.76
CA GLY A 124 6.90 0.24 3.78
C GLY A 124 6.14 -1.07 3.87
N HIS A 125 6.62 -1.94 4.75
CA HIS A 125 6.00 -3.23 5.09
C HIS A 125 5.63 -4.07 3.86
N LEU A 126 6.52 -4.12 2.86
CA LEU A 126 6.32 -4.95 1.69
C LEU A 126 6.36 -6.42 2.12
N SER A 127 5.30 -7.16 1.78
CA SER A 127 5.19 -8.58 2.05
C SER A 127 4.51 -9.31 0.91
N ALA A 128 4.77 -10.61 0.79
CA ALA A 128 4.04 -11.47 -0.11
C ALA A 128 3.30 -12.57 0.65
N PHE A 129 2.20 -13.02 0.07
CA PHE A 129 1.36 -14.09 0.58
C PHE A 129 0.69 -14.83 -0.59
N THR A 130 0.05 -15.95 -0.29
CA THR A 130 -0.81 -16.67 -1.23
C THR A 130 -2.25 -16.29 -0.97
N ALA A 131 -2.97 -15.81 -1.99
CA ALA A 131 -4.40 -15.55 -1.86
C ALA A 131 -5.17 -16.87 -1.61
N GLY A 132 -5.81 -16.99 -0.44
CA GLY A 132 -6.72 -18.10 -0.15
C GLY A 132 -8.15 -17.85 -0.65
N GLU A 133 -8.93 -18.92 -0.80
CA GLU A 133 -10.38 -18.81 -1.01
C GLU A 133 -11.01 -18.04 0.16
N GLY A 134 -11.71 -16.93 -0.13
CA GLY A 134 -12.36 -16.10 0.89
C GLY A 134 -11.54 -14.91 1.43
N GLU A 135 -10.43 -14.54 0.77
CA GLU A 135 -9.74 -13.23 0.91
C GLU A 135 -9.41 -12.76 2.35
N THR A 136 -9.21 -13.69 3.28
CA THR A 136 -8.70 -13.31 4.60
C THR A 136 -7.19 -13.10 4.53
N ASP A 137 -6.76 -11.88 4.84
CA ASP A 137 -5.38 -11.42 5.02
C ASP A 137 -4.73 -12.01 6.29
N ALA A 138 -5.18 -13.22 6.69
CA ALA A 138 -4.82 -13.91 7.92
C ALA A 138 -3.81 -15.05 7.68
N GLY A 139 -3.46 -15.30 6.41
CA GLY A 139 -2.45 -16.29 6.02
C GLY A 139 -1.04 -15.88 6.43
N PRO A 140 -0.04 -16.77 6.19
CA PRO A 140 1.36 -16.43 6.40
C PRO A 140 1.84 -15.38 5.39
N HIS A 141 2.65 -14.43 5.86
CA HIS A 141 3.29 -13.41 5.05
C HIS A 141 4.81 -13.56 5.12
N GLN A 142 5.48 -13.33 3.99
CA GLN A 142 6.92 -13.19 3.94
C GLN A 142 7.29 -11.74 3.63
N PHE A 143 7.98 -11.08 4.56
CA PHE A 143 8.33 -9.66 4.46
C PHE A 143 9.68 -9.44 3.74
N VAL A 144 9.78 -8.35 2.98
CA VAL A 144 11.04 -7.92 2.35
C VAL A 144 12.04 -7.44 3.41
N ALA A 145 11.56 -6.66 4.39
CA ALA A 145 12.40 -6.12 5.43
C ALA A 145 12.76 -7.20 6.47
N LYS A 146 14.06 -7.42 6.70
CA LYS A 146 14.54 -8.41 7.69
C LYS A 146 13.98 -8.19 9.10
N LEU A 147 13.78 -6.93 9.48
CA LEU A 147 13.21 -6.59 10.79
C LEU A 147 11.77 -7.08 10.90
N ASP A 148 10.96 -6.88 9.86
CA ASP A 148 9.58 -7.33 9.83
C ASP A 148 9.52 -8.86 9.76
N ALA A 149 10.32 -9.48 8.90
CA ALA A 149 10.41 -10.94 8.78
C ALA A 149 10.84 -11.64 10.08
N HIS A 150 11.59 -10.95 10.93
CA HIS A 150 11.95 -11.46 12.26
C HIS A 150 10.82 -11.32 13.29
N ARG A 151 9.97 -10.30 13.14
CA ARG A 151 8.93 -9.96 14.12
C ARG A 151 7.57 -10.57 13.79
N PHE A 152 7.28 -10.77 12.51
CA PHE A 152 5.95 -11.04 12.02
C PHE A 152 5.99 -12.17 10.99
N ASP A 153 5.19 -13.21 11.23
CA ASP A 153 4.90 -14.31 10.29
C ASP A 153 3.57 -14.08 9.54
N ARG A 154 2.81 -13.06 9.94
CA ARG A 154 1.49 -12.65 9.44
C ARG A 154 1.31 -11.15 9.64
N ILE A 155 0.25 -10.59 9.08
CA ILE A 155 -0.12 -9.21 9.38
C ILE A 155 -0.51 -9.08 10.86
N PRO A 156 0.14 -8.19 11.63
CA PRO A 156 -0.20 -7.99 13.03
C PRO A 156 -1.53 -7.25 13.19
N GLY A 157 -2.17 -7.45 14.36
CA GLY A 157 -3.40 -6.79 14.74
C GLY A 157 -3.27 -5.26 14.74
N SER A 158 -4.39 -4.57 14.59
CA SER A 158 -4.42 -3.10 14.40
C SER A 158 -3.84 -2.28 15.58
N GLU A 159 -3.67 -2.91 16.73
CA GLU A 159 -3.01 -2.43 17.94
C GLU A 159 -1.47 -2.38 17.85
N GLU A 160 -0.85 -3.08 16.90
CA GLU A 160 0.62 -3.15 16.77
C GLU A 160 1.19 -1.85 16.20
N ARG A 161 1.47 -0.91 17.10
CA ARG A 161 1.95 0.43 16.75
C ARG A 161 3.22 0.41 15.91
N THR A 162 4.13 -0.54 16.14
CA THR A 162 5.40 -0.53 15.40
C THR A 162 5.26 -0.88 13.93
N PHE A 163 4.18 -1.58 13.55
CA PHE A 163 3.86 -1.94 12.16
C PHE A 163 3.00 -0.90 11.44
N TYR A 164 2.28 -0.06 12.19
CA TYR A 164 1.32 0.88 11.60
C TYR A 164 1.70 2.37 11.76
N GLU A 165 2.55 2.71 12.72
CA GLU A 165 2.99 4.10 12.98
C GLU A 165 4.38 4.40 12.40
N ARG A 166 5.14 3.37 12.00
CA ARG A 166 6.52 3.50 11.52
C ARG A 166 6.64 2.88 10.13
N ILE A 167 7.05 3.68 9.14
CA ILE A 167 7.49 3.23 7.81
C ILE A 167 8.92 3.71 7.62
#